data_AF-A0A0G3WCK7-F1
#
_entry.id   AF-A0A0G3WCK7-F1
#
_cell.length_a   1.000
_cell.length_b   1.000
_cell.length_c   1.000
_cell.angle_alpha   90.00
_cell.angle_beta   90.00
_cell.angle_gamma   90.00
#
_symmetry.space_group_name_H-M   'P 1'
#
loop_
_entity.id
_entity.type
_entity.pdbx_description
1 polymer ?
#
loop_
_entity_poly.entity_id
_entity_poly.type
_entity_poly.pdbx_seq_one_letter_code
_entity_poly.pdbx_strand_id
1 'polypeptide(L)'
;MIRLLYILAVAFAILAVQTDNMRRAVIYVGIFSLVISLCYIFYSAPDVAIAQAVIASTLGTILYLVALQKKKVVMIYYTNEDQEMMHDGYTLKGSTSILKDIEGYYHQNGLDCEVVYTTNDLEYIKQHQNYDLIVRQKGSKVSIYEHKKNHLLDQSKNFIEGNKAFDITICNSVKGGVE
;
A
#
# COMPACT_ATOMS: atom_id res chain seq x y z
N MET A 1 18.96 8.57 40.22
CA MET A 1 18.77 7.59 39.12
C MET A 1 17.37 7.68 38.51
N ILE A 2 16.29 7.55 39.30
CA ILE A 2 14.90 7.56 38.80
C ILE A 2 14.51 8.81 37.97
N ARG A 3 15.00 10.01 38.34
CA ARG A 3 14.73 11.26 37.60
C ARG A 3 15.18 11.19 36.13
N LEU A 4 16.27 10.47 35.85
CA LEU A 4 16.75 10.27 34.49
C LEU A 4 15.75 9.44 33.66
N LEU A 5 15.18 8.39 34.26
CA LEU A 5 14.18 7.55 33.61
C LEU A 5 12.91 8.33 33.27
N TYR A 6 12.48 9.25 34.14
CA TYR A 6 11.34 10.11 33.85
C TYR A 6 11.59 11.09 32.70
N ILE A 7 12.76 11.72 32.69
CA ILE A 7 13.15 12.59 31.57
C ILE A 7 13.18 11.79 30.27
N LEU A 8 13.74 10.58 30.30
CA LEU A 8 13.81 9.68 29.15
C LEU A 8 12.40 9.25 28.69
N ALA A 9 11.52 8.90 29.61
CA ALA A 9 10.14 8.51 29.31
C ALA A 9 9.38 9.66 28.63
N VAL A 10 9.48 10.88 29.16
CA VAL A 10 8.84 12.06 28.56
C VAL A 10 9.42 12.34 27.17
N ALA A 11 10.75 12.24 26.99
CA ALA A 11 11.37 12.42 25.69
C ALA A 11 10.85 11.42 24.64
N PHE A 12 10.79 10.13 24.97
CA PHE A 12 10.24 9.13 24.04
C PHE A 12 8.74 9.25 23.81
N ALA A 13 7.97 9.72 24.80
CA ALA A 13 6.55 10.03 24.61
C ALA A 13 6.35 11.15 23.59
N ILE A 14 7.15 12.22 23.68
CA ILE A 14 7.10 13.33 22.70
C ILE A 14 7.51 12.84 21.31
N LEU A 15 8.61 12.09 21.20
CA LEU A 15 9.09 11.53 19.94
C LEU A 15 8.09 10.57 19.29
N ALA A 16 7.38 9.78 20.09
CA ALA A 16 6.33 8.89 19.60
C ALA A 16 5.16 9.63 18.96
N VAL A 17 4.81 10.81 19.47
CA VAL A 17 3.70 11.63 18.95
C VAL A 17 4.13 12.49 17.76
N GLN A 18 5.36 12.98 17.75
CA GLN A 18 5.84 13.88 16.70
C GLN A 18 6.28 13.18 15.41
N THR A 19 6.47 11.86 15.41
CA THR A 19 6.98 11.16 14.22
C THR A 19 5.87 10.87 13.21
N ASP A 20 6.05 11.32 11.97
CA ASP A 20 5.14 11.00 10.86
C ASP A 20 5.21 9.53 10.44
N ASN A 21 6.35 8.89 10.71
CA ASN A 21 6.57 7.49 10.36
C ASN A 21 5.95 6.56 11.41
N MET A 22 4.85 5.90 11.06
CA MET A 22 4.13 4.96 11.95
C MET A 22 5.03 3.83 12.49
N ARG A 23 5.98 3.33 11.69
CA ARG A 23 6.97 2.33 12.16
C ARG A 23 7.84 2.87 13.29
N ARG A 24 8.28 4.13 13.19
CA ARG A 24 9.10 4.78 14.22
C ARG A 24 8.28 5.10 15.46
N ALA A 25 7.01 5.50 15.29
CA ALA A 25 6.09 5.73 16.40
C ALA A 25 5.96 4.49 17.29
N VAL A 26 5.73 3.33 16.68
CA VAL A 26 5.61 2.05 17.40
C VAL A 26 6.89 1.71 18.16
N ILE A 27 8.06 1.93 17.55
CA ILE A 27 9.35 1.71 18.22
C ILE A 27 9.52 2.63 19.43
N TYR A 28 9.20 3.92 19.30
CA TYR A 28 9.30 4.88 20.41
C TYR A 28 8.34 4.56 21.55
N VAL A 29 7.11 4.13 21.25
CA VAL A 29 6.16 3.63 22.27
C VAL A 29 6.69 2.37 22.96
N GLY A 30 7.34 1.47 22.23
CA GLY A 30 7.99 0.29 22.80
C GLY A 30 9.10 0.65 23.80
N ILE A 31 9.99 1.60 23.43
CA ILE A 31 11.06 2.08 24.30
C ILE A 31 10.48 2.79 25.53
N PHE A 32 9.48 3.65 25.34
CA PHE A 32 8.76 4.30 26.44
C PHE A 32 8.23 3.28 27.46
N SER A 33 7.61 2.20 26.98
CA SER A 33 7.07 1.16 27.85
C SER A 33 8.16 0.36 28.57
N LEU A 34 9.32 0.14 27.94
CA LEU A 34 10.48 -0.47 28.59
C LEU A 34 10.98 0.40 29.76
N VAL A 35 11.07 1.72 29.55
CA VAL A 35 11.49 2.68 30.57
C VAL A 35 10.51 2.70 31.76
N ILE A 36 9.20 2.59 31.50
CA ILE A 36 8.18 2.47 32.55
C ILE A 36 8.32 1.17 33.33
N SER A 37 8.51 0.03 32.65
CA SER A 37 8.74 -1.26 33.32
C SER A 37 9.96 -1.19 34.24
N LEU A 38 11.05 -0.55 33.80
CA LEU A 38 12.23 -0.31 34.62
C LEU A 38 11.92 0.59 35.83
N CYS A 39 11.09 1.62 35.67
CA CYS A 39 10.64 2.44 36.80
C CYS A 39 9.92 1.59 37.85
N TYR A 40 9.04 0.67 37.46
CA TYR A 40 8.33 -0.20 38.41
C TYR A 40 9.26 -1.09 39.23
N ILE A 41 10.37 -1.55 38.65
CA ILE A 41 11.41 -2.26 39.41
C ILE A 41 12.01 -1.35 40.49
N PHE A 42 12.31 -0.09 40.16
CA PHE A 42 12.81 0.90 41.14
C PHE A 42 11.78 1.26 42.22
N TYR A 43 10.48 1.12 41.94
CA TYR A 43 9.41 1.31 42.92
C TYR A 43 9.09 0.06 43.75
N SER A 44 9.92 -0.99 43.67
CA SER A 44 9.69 -2.26 44.36
C SER A 44 8.34 -2.90 43.99
N ALA A 45 7.88 -2.68 42.75
CA ALA A 45 6.67 -3.28 42.18
C ALA A 45 7.03 -4.26 41.05
N PRO A 46 7.66 -5.41 41.35
CA PRO A 46 8.14 -6.35 40.34
C PRO A 46 7.01 -7.00 39.54
N ASP A 47 5.88 -7.30 40.19
CA ASP A 47 4.74 -7.95 39.52
C ASP A 47 4.15 -7.06 38.42
N VAL A 48 4.04 -5.76 38.71
CA VAL A 48 3.58 -4.76 37.74
C VAL A 48 4.62 -4.55 36.64
N ALA A 49 5.92 -4.59 36.97
CA ALA A 49 7.00 -4.47 35.99
C ALA A 49 6.96 -5.59 34.93
N ILE A 50 6.75 -6.83 35.38
CA ILE A 50 6.63 -8.01 34.51
C ILE A 50 5.38 -7.89 33.64
N ALA A 51 4.23 -7.56 34.25
CA ALA A 51 2.98 -7.37 33.50
C ALA A 51 3.12 -6.28 32.42
N GLN A 52 3.74 -5.15 32.74
CA GLN A 52 3.99 -4.06 31.80
C GLN A 52 4.87 -4.52 30.62
N ALA A 53 5.94 -5.28 30.89
CA ALA A 53 6.83 -5.78 29.84
C ALA A 53 6.11 -6.75 28.89
N VAL A 54 5.28 -7.66 29.44
CA VAL A 54 4.50 -8.62 28.65
C VAL A 54 3.45 -7.92 27.79
N ILE A 55 2.70 -6.99 28.37
CA ILE A 55 1.69 -6.20 27.65
C ILE A 55 2.35 -5.38 26.54
N ALA A 56 3.48 -4.73 26.81
CA ALA A 56 4.20 -3.93 25.83
C ALA A 56 4.72 -4.73 24.64
N SER A 57 5.28 -5.92 24.89
CA SER A 57 5.75 -6.83 23.85
C SER A 57 4.60 -7.34 22.97
N THR A 58 3.48 -7.69 23.61
CA THR A 58 2.30 -8.23 22.93
C THR A 58 1.56 -7.15 22.12
N LEU A 59 1.19 -6.04 22.77
CA LEU A 59 0.50 -4.93 22.10
C LEU A 59 1.38 -4.27 21.05
N GLY A 60 2.69 -4.14 21.28
CA GLY A 60 3.62 -3.59 20.28
C GLY A 60 3.61 -4.41 18.98
N THR A 61 3.62 -5.74 19.10
CA THR A 61 3.57 -6.65 17.95
C THR A 61 2.22 -6.58 17.24
N ILE A 62 1.12 -6.60 17.99
CA ILE A 62 -0.24 -6.51 17.42
C ILE A 62 -0.44 -5.17 16.71
N LEU A 63 -0.09 -4.06 17.34
CA LEU A 63 -0.18 -2.72 16.74
C LEU A 63 0.65 -2.63 15.46
N TYR A 64 1.85 -3.23 15.44
CA TYR A 64 2.69 -3.28 14.25
C TYR A 64 2.04 -4.09 13.12
N LEU A 65 1.47 -5.26 13.42
CA LEU A 65 0.75 -6.08 12.43
C LEU A 65 -0.50 -5.37 11.89
N VAL A 66 -1.29 -4.75 12.76
CA VAL A 66 -2.47 -3.96 12.37
C VAL A 66 -2.07 -2.77 11.50
N ALA A 67 -0.94 -2.11 11.80
CA ALA A 67 -0.39 -1.04 10.99
C ALA A 67 0.00 -1.52 9.58
N LEU A 68 0.49 -2.76 9.44
CA LEU A 68 0.83 -3.36 8.14
C LEU A 68 -0.41 -3.78 7.34
N GLN A 69 -1.46 -4.28 8.00
CA GLN A 69 -2.68 -4.74 7.34
C GLN A 69 -3.45 -3.64 6.60
N LYS A 70 -3.18 -2.36 6.88
CA LYS A 70 -3.86 -1.23 6.22
C LYS A 70 -3.34 -0.87 4.83
N LYS A 71 -2.29 -1.53 4.32
CA LYS A 71 -1.85 -1.34 2.93
C LYS A 71 -2.80 -2.09 1.99
N LYS A 72 -3.81 -1.39 1.47
CA LYS A 72 -4.63 -1.89 0.38
C LYS A 72 -3.76 -1.89 -0.88
N VAL A 73 -3.47 -3.09 -1.38
CA VAL A 73 -2.72 -3.29 -2.61
C VAL A 73 -3.71 -3.27 -3.77
N VAL A 74 -3.44 -2.42 -4.77
CA VAL A 74 -4.21 -2.32 -6.01
C VAL A 74 -3.55 -3.23 -7.04
N MET A 75 -4.28 -4.26 -7.48
CA MET A 75 -3.77 -5.23 -8.45
C MET A 75 -4.05 -4.75 -9.88
N ILE A 76 -2.98 -4.46 -10.62
CA ILE A 76 -3.04 -3.93 -11.99
C ILE A 76 -2.53 -5.00 -12.96
N TYR A 77 -3.38 -5.48 -13.86
CA TYR A 77 -2.96 -6.36 -14.94
C TYR A 77 -2.57 -5.53 -16.16
N TYR A 78 -1.35 -5.70 -16.66
CA TYR A 78 -0.90 -5.08 -17.90
C TYR A 78 -0.76 -6.13 -19.01
N THR A 79 -1.42 -5.87 -20.14
CA THR A 79 -1.32 -6.70 -21.35
C THR A 79 -0.98 -5.85 -22.57
N ASN A 80 -0.05 -6.33 -23.38
CA ASN A 80 0.37 -5.69 -24.63
C ASN A 80 0.13 -6.66 -25.78
N GLU A 81 -0.74 -6.29 -26.71
CA GLU A 81 -1.06 -7.15 -27.88
C GLU A 81 0.05 -7.13 -28.94
N ASP A 82 0.89 -6.10 -28.99
CA ASP A 82 1.86 -5.93 -30.08
C ASP A 82 3.21 -6.62 -29.81
N GLN A 83 3.37 -7.29 -28.66
CA GLN A 83 4.61 -7.97 -28.29
C GLN A 83 4.31 -9.36 -27.68
N GLU A 84 4.11 -10.36 -28.54
CA GLU A 84 4.09 -11.80 -28.18
C GLU A 84 5.49 -12.37 -27.83
N MET A 85 6.48 -11.53 -27.52
CA MET A 85 7.85 -11.91 -27.19
C MET A 85 8.37 -10.89 -26.17
N MET A 86 9.02 -11.21 -25.04
CA MET A 86 9.81 -12.37 -24.67
C MET A 86 10.10 -12.32 -23.16
N HIS A 87 10.56 -13.47 -22.70
CA HIS A 87 11.32 -13.74 -21.48
C HIS A 87 12.34 -12.66 -21.12
N ASP A 88 12.53 -12.48 -19.82
CA ASP A 88 13.67 -11.82 -19.18
C ASP A 88 13.70 -10.28 -19.20
N GLY A 89 14.28 -9.74 -18.14
CA GLY A 89 14.13 -8.35 -17.73
C GLY A 89 14.48 -7.32 -18.81
N TYR A 90 13.84 -6.15 -18.67
CA TYR A 90 14.16 -4.89 -19.35
C TYR A 90 13.67 -4.77 -20.82
N THR A 91 12.56 -4.03 -21.01
CA THR A 91 12.51 -2.72 -21.72
C THR A 91 11.08 -2.42 -22.24
N LEU A 92 10.27 -1.73 -21.44
CA LEU A 92 9.01 -1.09 -21.90
C LEU A 92 9.10 0.41 -21.66
N LYS A 93 10.01 1.10 -22.34
CA LYS A 93 10.35 2.52 -22.07
C LYS A 93 9.28 3.53 -22.56
N GLY A 94 8.27 3.08 -23.33
CA GLY A 94 7.17 3.93 -23.82
C GLY A 94 5.85 3.77 -23.05
N SER A 95 5.47 2.53 -22.75
CA SER A 95 4.24 2.18 -22.00
C SER A 95 4.35 2.37 -20.49
N THR A 96 5.58 2.50 -19.99
CA THR A 96 5.83 2.73 -18.57
C THR A 96 5.41 4.11 -18.09
N SER A 97 5.20 5.10 -18.97
CA SER A 97 4.82 6.44 -18.50
C SER A 97 3.42 6.40 -17.86
N ILE A 98 2.42 5.87 -18.56
CA ILE A 98 1.05 5.82 -18.03
C ILE A 98 0.95 4.89 -16.80
N LEU A 99 1.66 3.75 -16.81
CA LEU A 99 1.73 2.85 -15.66
C LEU A 99 2.37 3.56 -14.45
N LYS A 100 3.51 4.24 -14.64
CA LYS A 100 4.16 5.01 -13.57
C LYS A 100 3.31 6.16 -13.07
N ASP A 101 2.55 6.81 -13.95
CA ASP A 101 1.63 7.88 -13.58
C ASP A 101 0.47 7.34 -12.73
N ILE A 102 -0.06 6.16 -13.09
CA ILE A 102 -1.10 5.46 -12.32
C ILE A 102 -0.56 4.95 -10.98
N GLU A 103 0.61 4.29 -10.97
CA GLU A 103 1.29 3.85 -9.75
C GLU A 103 1.59 5.05 -8.83
N GLY A 104 2.07 6.16 -9.39
CA GLY A 104 2.35 7.39 -8.67
C GLY A 104 1.10 8.01 -8.05
N TYR A 105 -0.01 8.03 -8.77
CA TYR A 105 -1.29 8.51 -8.27
C TYR A 105 -1.79 7.64 -7.10
N TYR A 106 -1.78 6.32 -7.24
CA TYR A 106 -2.22 5.43 -6.17
C TYR A 106 -1.29 5.48 -4.95
N HIS A 107 0.02 5.58 -5.17
CA HIS A 107 1.00 5.72 -4.09
C HIS A 107 0.80 7.01 -3.29
N GLN A 108 0.54 8.14 -3.95
CA GLN A 108 0.21 9.40 -3.29
C GLN A 108 -1.08 9.33 -2.47
N ASN A 109 -2.03 8.48 -2.89
CA ASN A 109 -3.28 8.23 -2.17
C ASN A 109 -3.17 7.12 -1.11
N GLY A 110 -1.95 6.66 -0.79
CA GLY A 110 -1.70 5.67 0.27
C GLY A 110 -2.02 4.23 -0.12
N LEU A 111 -2.13 3.95 -1.42
CA LEU A 111 -2.34 2.62 -1.99
C LEU A 111 -1.03 2.13 -2.62
N ASP A 112 -0.63 0.90 -2.35
CA ASP A 112 0.49 0.28 -3.06
C ASP A 112 -0.06 -0.42 -4.31
N CYS A 113 0.67 -0.40 -5.42
CA CYS A 113 0.28 -1.10 -6.64
C CYS A 113 1.10 -2.38 -6.82
N GLU A 114 0.44 -3.45 -7.24
CA GLU A 114 1.08 -4.67 -7.71
C GLU A 114 0.74 -4.85 -9.19
N VAL A 115 1.76 -4.75 -10.06
CA VAL A 115 1.59 -4.83 -11.50
C VAL A 115 1.92 -6.25 -11.98
N VAL A 116 0.94 -6.93 -12.56
CA VAL A 116 1.09 -8.25 -13.17
C VAL A 116 1.12 -8.10 -14.69
N TYR A 117 2.29 -8.35 -15.28
CA TYR A 117 2.46 -8.39 -16.73
C TYR A 117 1.98 -9.75 -17.26
N THR A 118 1.02 -9.74 -18.17
CA THR A 118 0.46 -10.97 -18.74
C THR A 118 0.17 -10.81 -20.23
N THR A 119 0.39 -11.88 -20.99
CA THR A 119 -0.03 -12.01 -22.38
C THR A 119 -1.43 -12.64 -22.51
N ASN A 120 -2.07 -12.96 -21.39
CA ASN A 120 -3.40 -13.57 -21.39
C ASN A 120 -4.44 -12.62 -21.98
N ASP A 121 -5.43 -13.19 -22.66
CA ASP A 121 -6.54 -12.44 -23.25
C ASP A 121 -7.37 -11.75 -22.14
N LEU A 122 -7.95 -10.60 -22.50
CA LEU A 122 -8.83 -9.82 -21.64
C LEU A 122 -9.96 -10.68 -21.04
N GLU A 123 -10.53 -11.62 -21.81
CA GLU A 123 -11.60 -12.50 -21.34
C GLU A 123 -11.11 -13.52 -20.30
N TYR A 124 -9.87 -13.98 -20.41
CA TYR A 124 -9.25 -14.86 -19.42
C TYR A 124 -9.04 -14.13 -18.09
N ILE A 125 -8.54 -12.89 -18.13
CA ILE A 125 -8.31 -12.06 -16.93
C ILE A 125 -9.64 -11.71 -16.26
N LYS A 126 -10.68 -11.40 -17.05
CA LYS A 126 -12.03 -11.11 -16.54
C LYS A 126 -12.65 -12.27 -15.78
N GLN A 127 -12.41 -13.52 -16.20
CA GLN A 127 -12.95 -14.71 -15.54
C GLN A 127 -12.33 -14.98 -14.16
N HIS A 128 -11.08 -14.57 -13.94
CA HIS A 128 -10.36 -14.87 -12.69
C HIS A 128 -10.66 -13.88 -11.54
N GLN A 129 -11.48 -12.83 -11.75
CA GLN A 129 -12.06 -11.91 -10.74
C GLN A 129 -11.10 -11.21 -9.75
N ASN A 130 -9.79 -11.46 -9.83
CA ASN A 130 -8.80 -10.97 -8.88
C ASN A 130 -7.95 -9.85 -9.52
N TYR A 131 -8.62 -8.81 -10.01
CA TYR A 131 -7.98 -7.61 -10.54
C TYR A 131 -8.75 -6.38 -10.06
N ASP A 132 -8.05 -5.28 -9.83
CA ASP A 132 -8.68 -3.98 -9.59
C ASP A 132 -8.72 -3.17 -10.89
N LEU A 133 -7.63 -3.23 -11.66
CA LEU A 133 -7.44 -2.50 -12.91
C LEU A 133 -6.83 -3.42 -13.97
N ILE A 134 -7.26 -3.29 -15.23
CA ILE A 134 -6.59 -3.88 -16.39
C ILE A 134 -6.19 -2.76 -17.33
N VAL A 135 -4.92 -2.71 -17.71
CA VAL A 135 -4.36 -1.80 -18.70
C VAL A 135 -3.96 -2.62 -19.92
N ARG A 136 -4.67 -2.41 -21.03
CA ARG A 136 -4.37 -3.03 -22.32
C ARG A 136 -3.80 -1.99 -23.26
N GLN A 137 -2.63 -2.26 -23.83
CA GLN A 137 -2.07 -1.43 -24.88
C GLN A 137 -2.15 -2.14 -26.23
N LYS A 138 -2.64 -1.40 -27.22
CA LYS A 138 -2.65 -1.77 -28.64
C LYS A 138 -2.13 -0.58 -29.45
N GLY A 139 -0.85 -0.60 -29.78
CA GLY A 139 -0.10 0.42 -30.49
C GLY A 139 -0.02 1.71 -29.68
N SER A 140 -0.61 2.78 -30.22
CA SER A 140 -0.72 4.08 -29.55
C SER A 140 -1.98 4.22 -28.68
N LYS A 141 -2.83 3.19 -28.63
CA LYS A 141 -4.12 3.21 -27.93
C LYS A 141 -4.00 2.43 -26.62
N VAL A 142 -4.35 3.10 -25.52
CA VAL A 142 -4.35 2.51 -24.17
C VAL A 142 -5.80 2.36 -23.72
N SER A 143 -6.23 1.14 -23.48
CA SER A 143 -7.56 0.81 -22.98
C SER A 143 -7.47 0.37 -21.53
N ILE A 144 -8.16 1.08 -20.64
CA ILE A 144 -8.16 0.77 -19.20
C ILE A 144 -9.54 0.23 -18.84
N TYR A 145 -9.57 -0.91 -18.15
CA TYR A 145 -10.78 -1.56 -17.66
C TYR A 145 -10.76 -1.61 -16.13
N GLU A 146 -11.87 -1.22 -15.49
CA GLU A 146 -12.06 -1.39 -14.05
C GLU A 146 -12.78 -2.69 -13.73
N HIS A 147 -12.43 -3.29 -12.59
CA HIS A 147 -13.31 -4.28 -12.00
C HIS A 147 -14.60 -3.64 -11.49
N LYS A 148 -15.75 -4.27 -11.82
CA LYS A 148 -17.13 -3.80 -11.60
C LYS A 148 -17.54 -3.48 -10.13
N LYS A 149 -16.65 -3.73 -9.17
CA LYS A 149 -16.87 -3.54 -7.73
C LYS A 149 -16.00 -2.45 -7.10
N ASN A 150 -15.00 -1.94 -7.82
CA ASN A 150 -14.21 -0.81 -7.36
C ASN A 150 -14.69 0.46 -8.08
N HIS A 151 -14.70 1.58 -7.35
CA HIS A 151 -14.93 2.93 -7.85
C HIS A 151 -13.61 3.72 -7.85
N LEU A 152 -12.48 3.02 -8.00
CA LEU A 152 -11.13 3.60 -7.97
C LEU A 152 -10.83 4.42 -9.22
N LEU A 153 -11.40 4.06 -10.38
CA LEU A 153 -11.27 4.84 -11.61
C LEU A 153 -12.11 6.10 -11.60
N ASP A 154 -13.26 6.13 -10.91
CA ASP A 154 -14.07 7.36 -10.83
C ASP A 154 -13.32 8.51 -10.14
N GLN A 155 -12.40 8.16 -9.22
CA GLN A 155 -11.52 9.12 -8.55
C GLN A 155 -10.31 9.51 -9.40
N SER A 156 -9.74 8.59 -10.20
CA SER A 156 -8.53 8.85 -11.01
C SER A 156 -8.82 9.30 -12.45
N LYS A 157 -10.09 9.27 -12.90
CA LYS A 157 -10.53 9.62 -14.26
C LYS A 157 -10.07 11.00 -14.71
N ASN A 158 -10.23 12.01 -13.85
CA ASN A 158 -9.83 13.40 -14.15
C ASN A 158 -8.30 13.56 -14.31
N PHE A 159 -7.51 12.72 -13.65
CA PHE A 159 -6.06 12.74 -13.76
C PHE A 159 -5.59 12.03 -15.05
N ILE A 160 -6.22 10.89 -15.36
CA ILE A 160 -5.88 10.07 -16.53
C ILE A 160 -6.30 10.76 -17.84
N GLU A 161 -7.49 11.38 -17.90
CA GLU A 161 -7.95 12.13 -19.08
C GLU A 161 -7.16 13.43 -19.34
N GLY A 162 -6.45 13.94 -18.33
CA GLY A 162 -5.56 15.11 -18.48
C GLY A 162 -4.27 14.81 -19.25
N ASN A 163 -3.87 13.54 -19.36
CA ASN A 163 -2.60 13.16 -19.98
C ASN A 163 -2.77 12.88 -21.49
N LYS A 164 -2.61 13.92 -22.31
CA LYS A 164 -2.79 13.93 -23.78
C LYS A 164 -1.77 13.10 -24.59
N ALA A 165 -0.89 12.33 -23.93
CA ALA A 165 0.17 11.58 -24.61
C ALA A 165 -0.33 10.30 -25.32
N PHE A 166 -1.52 9.80 -24.98
CA PHE A 166 -2.07 8.57 -25.55
C PHE A 166 -3.58 8.72 -25.87
N ASP A 167 -4.07 7.98 -26.87
CA ASP A 167 -5.51 7.82 -27.11
C ASP A 167 -6.03 6.86 -26.02
N ILE A 168 -6.44 7.43 -24.89
CA ILE A 168 -6.89 6.68 -23.72
C ILE A 168 -8.39 6.42 -23.86
N THR A 169 -8.76 5.16 -23.97
CA THR A 169 -10.17 4.74 -23.93
C THR A 169 -10.46 4.11 -22.58
N ILE A 170 -11.14 4.85 -21.71
CA ILE A 170 -11.62 4.33 -20.42
C ILE A 170 -12.89 3.53 -20.69
N CYS A 171 -12.79 2.20 -20.63
CA CYS A 171 -13.94 1.32 -20.78
C CYS A 171 -14.59 1.10 -19.40
N ASN A 172 -15.52 1.97 -19.03
CA ASN A 172 -16.40 1.70 -17.89
C ASN A 172 -17.21 0.44 -18.20
N SER A 173 -17.18 -0.53 -17.27
CA SER A 173 -17.86 -1.82 -17.32
C SER A 173 -18.81 -1.99 -18.50
N VAL A 174 -18.37 -2.75 -19.50
CA VAL A 174 -19.24 -3.21 -20.58
C VAL A 174 -20.36 -4.01 -19.91
N LYS A 175 -21.60 -3.54 -20.09
CA LYS A 175 -22.82 -4.32 -19.82
C LYS A 175 -22.55 -5.74 -20.32
N GLY A 176 -22.68 -6.73 -19.42
CA GLY A 176 -22.84 -8.10 -19.86
C GLY A 176 -24.08 -8.15 -20.74
N GLY A 177 -23.86 -8.14 -22.06
CA GLY A 177 -24.85 -8.51 -23.03
C GLY A 177 -24.80 -10.02 -23.16
N VAL A 178 -25.67 -10.70 -22.43
CA VAL A 178 -26.16 -12.01 -22.83
C VAL A 178 -27.68 -11.87 -22.87
N GLU A 179 -28.17 -11.52 -24.04
CA GLU A 179 -29.42 -12.02 -24.60
C GLU A 179 -29.13 -12.48 -26.03
#